data_AF-A0A356KFA6-F1
#
_entry.id   AF-A0A356KFA6-F1
#
_cell.length_a   1.000
_cell.length_b   1.000
_cell.length_c   1.000
_cell.angle_alpha   90.00
_cell.angle_beta   90.00
_cell.angle_gamma   90.00
#
_symmetry.space_group_name_H-M   'P 1'
#
loop_
_entity.id
_entity.type
_entity.pdbx_description
1 polymer ?
#
loop_
_entity_poly.entity_id
_entity_poly.type
_entity_poly.pdbx_seq_one_letter_code
_entity_poly.pdbx_strand_id
1 'polypeptide(L)' 'IFVAGGVDVTGKPMETTVLVSPSAVTAGPDLSVPRTGHSAVLLRNGQVLIVGGQSDDAGVNVLDSTDLFDPTAAS' A
#
# COMPACT_ATOMS: atom_id res chain seq x y z
N ILE A 1 -3.74 -7.69 -9.81
CA ILE A 1 -4.34 -6.94 -8.68
C ILE A 1 -3.19 -6.41 -7.85
N PHE A 2 -3.25 -5.14 -7.44
CA PHE A 2 -2.30 -4.55 -6.50
C PHE A 2 -2.97 -4.48 -5.13
N VAL A 3 -2.25 -4.92 -4.10
CA VAL A 3 -2.67 -4.84 -2.70
C VAL A 3 -1.56 -4.13 -1.95
N ALA A 4 -1.93 -3.14 -1.13
CA ALA A 4 -0.99 -2.34 -0.35
C ALA A 4 -1.41 -2.30 1.11
N GLY A 5 -0.43 -2.32 2.01
CA GLY A 5 -0.62 -2.14 3.44
C GLY A 5 -1.59 -3.12 4.06
N GLY A 6 -2.46 -2.62 4.96
CA GLY A 6 -3.35 -3.44 5.77
C GLY A 6 -2.79 -3.66 7.17
N VAL A 7 -3.27 -4.70 7.86
CA VAL A 7 -2.80 -5.07 9.21
C VAL A 7 -2.34 -6.52 9.22
N ASP A 8 -1.32 -6.81 10.04
CA ASP A 8 -0.91 -8.18 10.30
C ASP A 8 -1.84 -8.88 11.30
N VAL A 9 -1.53 -10.14 11.63
CA VAL A 9 -2.32 -10.96 12.56
C VAL A 9 -2.39 -10.40 13.99
N THR A 10 -1.54 -9.43 14.33
CA THR A 10 -1.53 -8.73 15.62
C THR A 10 -2.26 -7.39 15.57
N GLY A 11 -2.72 -6.97 14.39
CA GLY A 11 -3.37 -5.68 14.17
C GLY A 11 -2.40 -4.55 13.79
N LYS A 12 -1.10 -4.82 13.69
CA LYS A 12 -0.12 -3.79 13.37
C LYS A 12 -0.18 -3.44 11.87
N PRO A 13 -0.22 -2.15 11.49
CA PRO A 13 -0.16 -1.76 10.09
C PRO A 13 1.09 -2.27 9.39
N MET A 14 0.94 -2.60 8.10
CA MET A 14 2.03 -3.12 7.25
C MET A 14 2.42 -2.11 6.17
N GLU A 15 3.69 -2.11 5.77
CA GLU A 15 4.21 -1.36 4.61
C GLU A 15 4.26 -2.21 3.33
N THR A 16 4.06 -3.52 3.46
CA THR A 16 4.19 -4.45 2.35
C THR A 16 3.18 -4.18 1.25
N THR A 17 3.61 -4.34 0.00
CA THR A 17 2.70 -4.45 -1.14
C THR A 17 2.84 -5.80 -1.81
N VAL A 18 1.76 -6.30 -2.41
CA VAL A 18 1.79 -7.52 -3.21
C VAL A 18 1.10 -7.33 -4.54
N LEU A 19 1.72 -7.92 -5.56
CA LEU A 19 1.18 -8.03 -6.91
C LEU A 19 0.62 -9.43 -7.09
N VAL A 20 -0.67 -9.50 -7.38
CA VAL A 20 -1.40 -10.75 -7.57
C VAL A 20 -1.74 -10.92 -9.04
N SER A 21 -1.30 -12.03 -9.62
CA SER A 21 -1.68 -12.51 -10.94
C SER A 21 -2.45 -13.84 -10.79
N PRO A 22 -3.05 -14.40 -11.87
CA PRO A 22 -3.74 -15.68 -11.78
C PRO A 22 -2.85 -16.87 -11.34
N SER A 23 -1.53 -16.78 -11.53
CA SER A 23 -0.58 -17.87 -11.26
C SER A 23 0.40 -17.59 -10.14
N ALA A 24 0.46 -16.36 -9.62
CA ALA A 24 1.45 -15.99 -8.62
C ALA A 24 1.01 -14.82 -7.73
N VAL A 25 1.57 -14.79 -6.52
CA VAL A 25 1.62 -13.62 -5.65
C VAL A 25 3.08 -13.27 -5.47
N THR A 26 3.47 -12.07 -5.89
CA THR A 26 4.85 -11.58 -5.78
C THR A 26 4.90 -10.34 -4.90
N ALA A 27 6.00 -10.16 -4.17
CA ALA A 27 6.24 -8.92 -3.44
C ALA A 27 6.32 -7.74 -4.43
N GLY A 28 5.69 -6.63 -4.07
CA GLY A 28 5.92 -5.34 -4.71
C GLY A 28 6.93 -4.50 -3.90
N PRO A 29 7.16 -3.24 -4.30
CA PRO A 29 7.93 -2.31 -3.48
C PRO A 29 7.19 -1.99 -2.18
N ASP A 30 7.91 -1.81 -1.09
CA ASP A 30 7.30 -1.38 0.17
C ASP A 30 6.81 0.07 0.09
N LEU A 31 5.75 0.37 0.83
CA LEU A 31 5.30 1.73 1.09
C LEU A 31 6.34 2.47 1.92
N SER A 32 6.39 3.80 1.81
CA SER A 32 7.31 4.60 2.63
C SER A 32 7.03 4.53 4.14
N VAL A 33 5.79 4.22 4.51
CA VAL A 33 5.35 4.05 5.90
C VAL A 33 4.29 2.94 5.95
N PRO A 34 4.29 2.08 6.99
CA PRO A 34 3.19 1.14 7.22
C PRO A 34 1.86 1.86 7.34
N ARG A 35 0.81 1.35 6.67
CA ARG A 35 -0.49 2.00 6.69
C ARG A 35 -1.68 1.06 6.55
N THR A 36 -2.72 1.33 7.34
CA THR A 36 -4.06 0.73 7.21
C THR A 36 -5.13 1.82 7.08
N GLY A 37 -6.31 1.48 6.57
CA GLY A 37 -7.41 2.43 6.35
C GLY A 37 -7.12 3.53 5.32
N HIS A 38 -6.09 3.36 4.49
CA HIS A 38 -5.74 4.29 3.43
C HIS A 38 -6.70 4.18 2.23
N SER A 39 -6.72 5.19 1.37
CA SER A 39 -7.38 5.13 0.06
C SER A 39 -6.39 4.75 -1.03
N ALA A 40 -6.81 3.94 -1.99
CA ALA A 40 -6.02 3.62 -3.19
C ALA A 40 -6.82 3.99 -4.45
N VAL A 41 -6.21 4.80 -5.33
CA VAL A 41 -6.84 5.31 -6.55
C VAL A 41 -6.00 4.95 -7.76
N LEU A 42 -6.59 4.25 -8.72
CA LEU A 42 -5.98 4.03 -10.03
C LEU A 42 -6.08 5.31 -10.86
N LEU A 43 -4.92 5.86 -11.22
CA LEU A 43 -4.82 7.04 -12.07
C LEU A 43 -4.94 6.66 -13.54
N ARG A 44 -5.28 7.64 -14.40
CA ARG A 44 -5.44 7.42 -15.86
C ARG A 44 -4.17 6.95 -16.56
N ASN A 45 -3.00 7.25 -16.00
CA ASN A 45 -1.71 6.84 -16.51
C ASN A 45 -1.28 5.43 -16.05
N GLY A 46 -2.15 4.70 -15.33
CA GLY A 46 -1.88 3.35 -14.85
C GLY A 46 -1.15 3.27 -13.51
N GLN A 47 -0.72 4.40 -12.95
CA GLN A 47 -0.14 4.45 -11.60
C GLN A 47 -1.24 4.32 -10.53
N VAL A 48 -0.86 3.86 -9.33
CA VAL A 48 -1.76 3.78 -8.17
C VAL A 48 -1.31 4.77 -7.11
N LEU A 49 -2.17 5.74 -6.79
CA LEU A 49 -1.95 6.69 -5.71
C LEU A 49 -2.55 6.15 -4.42
N ILE A 50 -1.71 6.02 -3.39
CA ILE A 50 -2.09 5.62 -2.04
C ILE A 50 -2.06 6.86 -1.15
N VAL A 51 -3.19 7.17 -0.48
CA VAL A 51 -3.37 8.41 0.28
C VAL A 51 -3.74 8.13 1.73
N GLY A 52 -2.97 8.74 2.64
CA GLY A 52 -3.27 8.79 4.07
C GLY A 52 -3.35 7.41 4.72
N GLY A 53 -4.31 7.26 5.64
CA GLY A 53 -4.42 6.11 6.52
C GLY A 53 -3.76 6.39 7.88
N GLN A 54 -3.48 5.33 8.62
CA GLN A 54 -2.84 5.38 9.93
C GLN A 54 -1.72 4.34 10.03
N SER A 55 -0.66 4.69 10.77
CA SER A 55 0.56 3.86 10.91
C SER A 55 0.66 3.11 12.23
N ASP A 56 -0.33 3.27 13.10
CA ASP A 56 -0.49 2.48 14.32
C ASP A 56 -1.86 1.78 14.36
N ASP A 57 -1.97 0.80 15.26
CA ASP A 57 -3.18 0.04 15.54
C ASP A 57 -4.19 0.84 16.40
N ALA A 58 -3.70 1.80 17.19
CA ALA A 58 -4.51 2.70 18.02
C ALA A 58 -5.28 3.77 17.20
N GLY A 59 -4.91 3.98 15.94
CA GLY A 59 -5.47 5.01 15.07
C GLY A 59 -5.14 6.45 15.50
N VAL A 60 -4.05 6.62 16.26
CA VAL A 60 -3.61 7.92 16.76
C VAL A 60 -2.66 8.58 15.75
N ASN A 61 -1.82 7.79 15.09
CA ASN A 61 -0.86 8.26 14.11
C ASN A 61 -1.44 8.26 12.70
N VAL A 62 -2.20 9.32 12.39
CA VAL A 62 -2.79 9.59 11.07
C VAL A 62 -1.72 10.16 10.13
N LEU A 63 -1.69 9.66 8.91
CA LEU A 63 -0.70 10.03 7.88
C LEU A 63 -1.19 11.18 7.01
N ASP A 64 -0.36 12.20 6.85
CA ASP A 64 -0.48 13.24 5.82
C ASP A 64 0.31 12.91 4.54
N SER A 65 0.92 11.72 4.50
CA SER A 65 1.76 11.25 3.40
C SER A 65 1.00 10.44 2.35
N THR A 66 1.59 10.39 1.17
CA THR A 66 1.10 9.61 0.02
C THR A 66 2.22 8.77 -0.56
N ASP A 67 1.89 7.59 -1.08
CA ASP A 67 2.80 6.77 -1.90
C ASP A 67 2.25 6.68 -3.32
N LEU A 68 3.14 6.64 -4.32
CA LEU A 68 2.78 6.44 -5.72
C LEU A 68 3.43 5.15 -6.21
N PHE A 69 2.59 4.14 -6.48
CA PHE A 69 3.04 2.91 -7.11
C PHE A 69 3.00 3.08 -8.63
N ASP A 70 4.15 2.89 -9.25
CA ASP A 70 4.30 2.85 -10.70
C ASP A 70 4.56 1.40 -11.16
N PRO A 71 3.59 0.75 -11.82
CA PRO A 71 3.78 -0.63 -12.30
C PRO A 71 4.83 -0.75 -13.41
N THR A 72 5.26 0.36 -14.01
CA THR A 72 6.25 0.41 -15.09
C THR A 72 7.65 0.77 -14.61
N ALA A 73 7.80 1.14 -13.33
CA ALA A 73 9.10 1.47 -12.73
C ALA A 73 10.06 0.27 -12.60
N ALA A 74 9.73 -0.88 -13.19
CA ALA A 74 10.61 -2.03 -13.29
C ALA A 74 11.49 -1.96 -14.57
N SER A 75 12.68 -1.40 -14.40
CA SER A 75 13.93 -1.83 -15.05
C SER A 75 15.06 -1.73 -14.05
#